data_AF-A0A934GUE5-F1
#
_entry.id   AF-A0A934GUE5-F1
#
_cell.length_a   1.000
_cell.length_b   1.000
_cell.length_c   1.000
_cell.angle_alpha   90.00
_cell.angle_beta   90.00
_cell.angle_gamma   90.00
#
_symmetry.space_group_name_H-M   'P 1'
#
loop_
_entity.id
_entity.type
_entity.pdbx_description
1 polymer ?
#
loop_
_entity_poly.entity_id
_entity_poly.type
_entity_poly.pdbx_seq_one_letter_code
_entity_poly.pdbx_strand_id
1 'polypeptide(L)'
;MSRISKLFIQGDELFDRSDFDGAIKIFEEALSLDEESNEDTHTKEAILDNLNQARRLAHLVLLRRLLEKFPDSILLQKDHIRWYLGHYHPQRATELCDALFAQLERGNSTWRPYSLRISVARKNGVVTHLVEDIVALWKSLNPTNSKGKRRFLQSTLAISDVRLLPAFIELSQHPEFSPNIQTLFRQKAESLQLLQQIYETELA
;
A
#
# COMPACT_ATOMS: atom_id res chain seq x y z
N MET A 1 -29.22 12.89 -26.22
CA MET A 1 -28.17 12.08 -25.58
C MET A 1 -27.00 12.02 -26.54
N SER A 2 -25.85 12.62 -26.17
CA SER A 2 -24.67 12.71 -27.03
C SER A 2 -24.04 11.33 -27.24
N ARG A 3 -23.17 11.19 -28.24
CA ARG A 3 -22.43 9.93 -28.45
C ARG A 3 -21.57 9.59 -27.24
N ILE A 4 -20.95 10.60 -26.61
CA ILE A 4 -20.16 10.45 -25.39
C ILE A 4 -21.03 9.89 -24.26
N SER A 5 -22.23 10.44 -24.00
CA SER A 5 -23.12 9.91 -22.97
C SER A 5 -23.55 8.46 -23.23
N LYS A 6 -23.75 8.06 -24.50
CA LYS A 6 -24.08 6.67 -24.85
C LYS A 6 -22.91 5.72 -24.57
N LEU A 7 -21.70 6.11 -24.95
CA LEU A 7 -20.49 5.32 -24.68
C LEU A 7 -20.23 5.22 -23.17
N PHE A 8 -20.41 6.30 -22.42
CA PHE A 8 -20.30 6.28 -20.96
C PHE A 8 -21.25 5.24 -20.34
N ILE A 9 -22.55 5.28 -20.69
CA ILE A 9 -23.54 4.29 -20.20
C ILE A 9 -23.14 2.86 -20.61
N GLN A 10 -22.69 2.65 -21.85
CA GLN A 10 -22.26 1.33 -22.31
C GLN A 10 -21.01 0.83 -21.55
N GLY A 11 -20.07 1.72 -21.25
CA GLY A 11 -18.88 1.42 -20.46
C GLY A 11 -19.26 1.00 -19.05
N ASP A 12 -20.20 1.71 -18.43
CA ASP A 12 -20.75 1.38 -17.11
C ASP A 12 -21.46 0.02 -17.12
N GLU A 13 -22.27 -0.27 -18.14
CA GLU A 13 -22.92 -1.58 -18.26
C GLU A 13 -21.93 -2.74 -18.36
N LEU A 14 -20.80 -2.55 -19.07
CA LEU A 14 -19.74 -3.57 -19.14
C LEU A 14 -18.98 -3.67 -17.82
N PHE A 15 -18.73 -2.53 -17.17
CA PHE A 15 -18.09 -2.47 -15.87
C PHE A 15 -18.90 -3.23 -14.81
N ASP A 16 -20.22 -3.01 -14.76
CA ASP A 16 -21.15 -3.70 -13.84
C ASP A 16 -21.19 -5.22 -14.09
N ARG A 17 -21.03 -5.64 -15.34
CA ARG A 17 -20.90 -7.06 -15.72
C ARG A 17 -19.51 -7.64 -15.45
N SER A 18 -18.60 -6.87 -14.85
CA SER A 18 -17.19 -7.23 -14.62
C SER A 18 -16.39 -7.52 -15.89
N ASP A 19 -16.88 -7.08 -17.06
CA ASP A 19 -16.11 -7.08 -18.31
C ASP A 19 -15.22 -5.83 -18.35
N PHE A 20 -14.20 -5.82 -17.48
CA PHE A 20 -13.33 -4.66 -17.32
C PHE A 20 -12.53 -4.34 -18.58
N ASP A 21 -12.10 -5.35 -19.35
CA ASP A 21 -11.39 -5.14 -20.61
C ASP A 21 -12.30 -4.51 -21.67
N GLY A 22 -13.57 -4.94 -21.74
CA GLY A 22 -14.59 -4.31 -22.57
C GLY A 22 -14.88 -2.87 -22.14
N ALA A 23 -15.08 -2.64 -20.84
CA ALA A 23 -15.35 -1.32 -20.29
C ALA A 23 -14.20 -0.32 -20.58
N ILE A 24 -12.94 -0.75 -20.40
CA ILE A 24 -11.75 0.08 -20.69
C ILE A 24 -11.78 0.60 -22.13
N LYS A 25 -12.04 -0.29 -23.11
CA LYS A 25 -12.08 0.10 -24.52
C LYS A 25 -13.16 1.14 -24.80
N ILE A 26 -14.34 0.99 -24.20
CA ILE A 26 -15.45 1.91 -24.38
C ILE A 26 -15.15 3.28 -23.73
N PHE A 27 -14.58 3.31 -22.54
CA PHE A 27 -14.20 4.56 -21.88
C PHE A 27 -13.06 5.29 -22.62
N GLU A 28 -12.09 4.55 -23.17
CA GLU A 28 -11.04 5.11 -24.02
C GLU A 28 -11.62 5.72 -25.31
N GLU A 29 -12.60 5.06 -25.94
CA GLU A 29 -13.32 5.64 -27.09
C GLU A 29 -14.07 6.91 -26.69
N ALA A 30 -14.78 6.91 -25.55
CA ALA A 30 -15.50 8.08 -25.06
C ALA A 30 -14.56 9.29 -24.81
N LEU A 31 -13.38 9.07 -24.22
CA LEU A 31 -12.38 10.12 -24.00
C LEU A 31 -11.79 10.65 -25.31
N SER A 32 -11.57 9.78 -26.30
CA SER A 32 -11.03 10.21 -27.60
C SER A 32 -11.96 11.15 -28.36
N LEU A 33 -13.28 11.00 -28.18
CA LEU A 33 -14.28 11.88 -28.80
C LEU A 33 -14.41 13.22 -28.07
N ASP A 34 -14.22 13.22 -26.74
CA ASP A 34 -14.22 14.43 -25.92
C ASP A 34 -13.01 15.33 -26.20
N GLU A 35 -11.86 14.78 -26.64
CA GLU A 35 -10.73 15.60 -27.09
C GLU A 35 -11.05 16.41 -28.36
N GLU A 36 -12.04 15.99 -29.16
CA GLU A 36 -12.50 16.70 -30.37
C GLU A 36 -13.70 17.63 -30.11
N SER A 37 -14.39 17.48 -28.98
CA SER A 37 -15.60 18.25 -28.65
C SER A 37 -15.44 19.05 -27.35
N ASN A 38 -15.68 20.36 -27.37
CA ASN A 38 -15.79 21.19 -26.14
C ASN A 38 -17.09 20.89 -25.34
N GLU A 39 -17.55 19.64 -25.29
CA GLU A 39 -18.75 19.25 -24.53
C GLU A 39 -18.40 18.93 -23.07
N ASP A 40 -19.18 19.53 -22.16
CA ASP A 40 -19.38 19.24 -20.74
C ASP A 40 -18.25 18.52 -19.96
N THR A 41 -17.35 19.30 -19.36
CA THR A 41 -16.22 18.88 -18.51
C THR A 41 -16.58 17.88 -17.41
N HIS A 42 -17.82 17.92 -16.90
CA HIS A 42 -18.29 17.01 -15.85
C HIS A 42 -18.39 15.55 -16.32
N THR A 43 -18.62 15.32 -17.62
CA THR A 43 -18.69 13.96 -18.19
C THR A 43 -17.30 13.34 -18.33
N LYS A 44 -16.29 14.16 -18.64
CA LYS A 44 -14.90 13.74 -18.80
C LYS A 44 -14.30 13.18 -17.51
N GLU A 45 -14.47 13.90 -16.41
CA GLU A 45 -13.96 13.48 -15.09
C GLU A 45 -14.55 12.13 -14.68
N ALA A 46 -15.86 11.96 -14.85
CA ALA A 46 -16.54 10.69 -14.57
C ALA A 46 -16.01 9.53 -15.44
N ILE A 47 -15.82 9.75 -16.75
CA ILE A 47 -15.24 8.73 -17.63
C ILE A 47 -13.82 8.36 -17.18
N LEU A 48 -13.01 9.35 -16.82
CA LEU A 48 -11.62 9.12 -16.39
C LEU A 48 -11.57 8.32 -15.08
N ASP A 49 -12.44 8.65 -14.13
CA ASP A 49 -12.56 7.91 -12.86
C ASP A 49 -12.97 6.45 -13.09
N ASN A 50 -13.99 6.22 -13.92
CA ASN A 50 -14.46 4.86 -14.25
C ASN A 50 -13.42 4.06 -15.04
N LEU A 51 -12.72 4.69 -15.99
CA LEU A 51 -11.60 4.08 -16.71
C LEU A 51 -10.48 3.65 -15.74
N ASN A 52 -10.09 4.54 -14.84
CA ASN A 52 -9.07 4.24 -13.85
C ASN A 52 -9.53 3.12 -12.91
N GLN A 53 -10.81 3.05 -12.54
CA GLN A 53 -11.34 1.97 -11.74
C GLN A 53 -11.37 0.64 -12.52
N ALA A 54 -11.78 0.65 -13.78
CA ALA A 54 -11.81 -0.52 -14.65
C ALA A 54 -10.41 -1.13 -14.82
N ARG A 55 -9.39 -0.29 -15.11
CA ARG A 55 -7.98 -0.71 -15.19
C ARG A 55 -7.49 -1.36 -13.89
N ARG A 56 -7.85 -0.77 -12.74
CA ARG A 56 -7.47 -1.31 -11.42
C ARG A 56 -8.07 -2.70 -11.17
N LEU A 57 -9.33 -2.90 -11.51
CA LEU A 57 -10.02 -4.18 -11.34
C LEU A 57 -9.57 -5.23 -12.36
N ALA A 58 -9.37 -4.85 -13.63
CA ALA A 58 -8.79 -5.71 -14.66
C ALA A 58 -7.42 -6.26 -14.21
N HIS A 59 -6.57 -5.39 -13.65
CA HIS A 59 -5.27 -5.81 -13.12
C HIS A 59 -5.42 -6.83 -11.98
N LEU A 60 -6.35 -6.62 -11.04
CA LEU A 60 -6.60 -7.57 -9.95
C LEU A 60 -7.09 -8.93 -10.48
N VAL A 61 -8.00 -8.93 -11.46
CA VAL A 61 -8.51 -10.15 -12.09
C VAL A 61 -7.37 -10.92 -12.75
N LEU A 62 -6.54 -10.24 -13.54
CA LEU A 62 -5.37 -10.86 -14.16
C LEU A 62 -4.41 -11.43 -13.12
N LEU A 63 -4.13 -10.66 -12.06
CA LEU A 63 -3.22 -11.07 -11.00
C LEU A 63 -3.71 -12.31 -10.26
N ARG A 64 -5.02 -12.41 -9.98
CA ARG A 64 -5.64 -13.60 -9.40
C ARG A 64 -5.51 -14.82 -10.31
N ARG A 65 -5.82 -14.69 -11.60
CA ARG A 65 -5.64 -15.77 -12.59
C ARG A 65 -4.19 -16.25 -12.69
N LEU A 66 -3.23 -15.32 -12.60
CA LEU A 66 -1.81 -15.67 -12.58
C LEU A 66 -1.41 -16.39 -11.29
N LEU A 67 -1.94 -15.97 -10.14
CA LEU A 67 -1.72 -16.65 -8.86
C LEU A 67 -2.38 -18.03 -8.78
N GLU A 68 -3.49 -18.26 -9.47
CA GLU A 68 -4.07 -19.61 -9.60
C GLU A 68 -3.11 -20.56 -10.33
N LYS A 69 -2.43 -20.06 -11.37
CA LYS A 69 -1.46 -20.84 -12.16
C LYS A 69 -0.10 -20.96 -11.48
N PHE A 70 0.30 -19.94 -10.72
CA PHE A 70 1.60 -19.83 -10.08
C PHE A 70 1.45 -19.42 -8.61
N PRO A 71 0.85 -20.27 -7.77
CA PRO A 71 0.47 -19.91 -6.40
C PRO A 71 1.66 -19.56 -5.52
N ASP A 72 2.83 -20.16 -5.78
CA ASP A 72 4.05 -19.94 -5.01
C ASP A 72 4.90 -18.78 -5.52
N SER A 73 4.45 -18.04 -6.53
CA SER A 73 5.20 -16.91 -7.09
C SER A 73 5.23 -15.74 -6.12
N ILE A 74 6.35 -15.61 -5.40
CA ILE A 74 6.61 -14.51 -4.46
C ILE A 74 6.40 -13.14 -5.13
N LEU A 75 6.79 -12.98 -6.40
CA LEU A 75 6.62 -11.72 -7.11
C LEU A 75 5.13 -11.36 -7.27
N LEU A 76 4.32 -12.30 -7.75
CA LEU A 76 2.88 -12.09 -7.93
C LEU A 76 2.17 -11.87 -6.59
N GLN A 77 2.56 -12.61 -5.55
CA GLN A 77 2.00 -12.43 -4.20
C GLN A 77 2.31 -11.04 -3.64
N LYS A 78 3.53 -10.53 -3.84
CA LYS A 78 3.89 -9.16 -3.43
C LYS A 78 3.07 -8.11 -4.16
N ASP A 79 2.90 -8.26 -5.47
CA ASP A 79 2.12 -7.31 -6.25
C ASP A 79 0.64 -7.37 -5.85
N HIS A 80 0.14 -8.53 -5.44
CA HIS A 80 -1.22 -8.70 -4.92
C HIS A 80 -1.41 -7.99 -3.57
N ILE A 81 -0.44 -8.12 -2.67
CA ILE A 81 -0.43 -7.37 -1.39
C ILE A 81 -0.37 -5.86 -1.66
N ARG A 82 0.50 -5.41 -2.56
CA ARG A 82 0.62 -3.99 -2.93
C ARG A 82 -0.64 -3.43 -3.53
N TRP A 83 -1.35 -4.20 -4.35
CA TRP A 83 -2.65 -3.80 -4.88
C TRP A 83 -3.59 -3.49 -3.72
N TYR A 84 -3.77 -4.38 -2.76
CA TYR A 84 -4.66 -4.11 -1.62
C TYR A 84 -4.21 -2.93 -0.74
N LEU A 85 -2.90 -2.71 -0.59
CA LEU A 85 -2.37 -1.53 0.10
C LEU A 85 -2.67 -0.21 -0.61
N GLY A 86 -2.60 -0.20 -1.95
CA GLY A 86 -2.89 0.98 -2.77
C GLY A 86 -4.37 1.33 -2.82
N HIS A 87 -5.26 0.36 -2.56
CA HIS A 87 -6.71 0.49 -2.70
C HIS A 87 -7.45 0.41 -1.37
N TYR A 88 -6.81 0.83 -0.27
CA TYR A 88 -7.43 0.99 1.06
C TYR A 88 -8.10 -0.28 1.63
N HIS A 89 -7.52 -1.45 1.36
CA HIS A 89 -7.91 -2.72 1.96
C HIS A 89 -6.78 -3.29 2.82
N PRO A 90 -6.37 -2.58 3.91
CA PRO A 90 -5.17 -2.92 4.66
C PRO A 90 -5.29 -4.24 5.44
N GLN A 91 -6.50 -4.66 5.83
CA GLN A 91 -6.72 -5.96 6.48
C GLN A 91 -6.39 -7.11 5.54
N ARG A 92 -6.90 -7.07 4.30
CA ARG A 92 -6.62 -8.11 3.31
C ARG A 92 -5.14 -8.13 2.91
N ALA A 93 -4.51 -6.97 2.82
CA ALA A 93 -3.06 -6.89 2.63
C ALA A 93 -2.28 -7.54 3.79
N THR A 94 -2.77 -7.41 5.02
CA THR A 94 -2.18 -8.04 6.21
C THR A 94 -2.26 -9.56 6.14
N GLU A 95 -3.46 -10.11 5.93
CA GLU A 95 -3.68 -11.56 5.80
C GLU A 95 -2.77 -12.18 4.73
N LEU A 96 -2.69 -11.55 3.56
CA LEU A 96 -1.85 -12.02 2.45
C LEU A 96 -0.36 -11.90 2.78
N CYS A 97 0.05 -10.86 3.50
CA CYS A 97 1.43 -10.68 3.93
C CYS A 97 1.83 -11.76 4.95
N ASP A 98 0.99 -12.03 5.93
CA ASP A 98 1.23 -13.08 6.94
C ASP A 98 1.31 -14.47 6.28
N ALA A 99 0.40 -14.76 5.33
CA ALA A 99 0.43 -16.00 4.56
C ALA A 99 1.75 -16.17 3.76
N LEU A 100 2.24 -15.10 3.13
CA LEU A 100 3.53 -15.09 2.43
C LEU A 100 4.70 -15.35 3.39
N PHE A 101 4.72 -14.72 4.57
CA PHE A 101 5.78 -14.97 5.56
C PHE A 101 5.76 -16.43 6.05
N ALA A 102 4.58 -16.97 6.38
CA ALA A 102 4.43 -18.37 6.78
C ALA A 102 4.84 -19.35 5.67
N GLN A 103 4.64 -19.01 4.39
CA GLN A 103 5.16 -19.79 3.27
C GLN A 103 6.70 -19.74 3.20
N LEU A 104 7.29 -18.55 3.32
CA LEU A 104 8.74 -18.37 3.26
C LEU A 104 9.47 -19.06 4.42
N GLU A 105 8.84 -19.13 5.59
CA GLU A 105 9.33 -19.89 6.74
C GLU A 105 9.32 -21.39 6.46
N ARG A 106 8.21 -21.95 5.97
CA ARG A 106 8.12 -23.37 5.60
C ARG A 106 9.09 -23.76 4.49
N GLY A 107 9.34 -22.85 3.55
CA GLY A 107 10.28 -23.06 2.45
C GLY A 107 11.76 -22.88 2.83
N ASN A 108 12.08 -22.61 4.10
CA ASN A 108 13.45 -22.28 4.56
C ASN A 108 14.13 -21.18 3.73
N SER A 109 13.35 -20.25 3.17
CA SER A 109 13.91 -19.14 2.42
C SER A 109 14.69 -18.25 3.39
N THR A 110 15.84 -17.74 2.98
CA THR A 110 16.59 -16.72 3.75
C THR A 110 16.12 -15.31 3.42
N TRP A 111 15.35 -15.15 2.33
CA TRP A 111 14.85 -13.86 1.89
C TRP A 111 13.54 -13.52 2.59
N ARG A 112 13.39 -12.26 3.03
CA ARG A 112 12.19 -11.77 3.71
C ARG A 112 11.81 -10.37 3.20
N PRO A 113 10.53 -10.13 2.84
CA PRO A 113 10.06 -8.83 2.37
C PRO A 113 9.73 -7.88 3.53
N TYR A 114 10.66 -7.64 4.46
CA TYR A 114 10.42 -6.81 5.65
C TYR A 114 9.85 -5.42 5.31
N SER A 115 10.32 -4.79 4.23
CA SER A 115 9.79 -3.49 3.78
C SER A 115 8.30 -3.54 3.39
N LEU A 116 7.81 -4.67 2.91
CA LEU A 116 6.40 -4.89 2.61
C LEU A 116 5.58 -5.00 3.89
N ARG A 117 6.01 -5.83 4.85
CA ARG A 117 5.30 -6.01 6.13
C ARG A 117 5.27 -4.71 6.96
N ILE A 118 6.36 -3.93 6.95
CA ILE A 118 6.36 -2.57 7.54
C ILE A 118 5.32 -1.65 6.86
N SER A 119 5.19 -1.72 5.53
CA SER A 119 4.22 -0.91 4.79
C SER A 119 2.77 -1.32 5.09
N VAL A 120 2.52 -2.63 5.26
CA VAL A 120 1.25 -3.18 5.72
C VAL A 120 0.92 -2.72 7.14
N ALA A 121 1.86 -2.89 8.08
CA ALA A 121 1.74 -2.47 9.47
C ALA A 121 1.37 -0.99 9.59
N ARG A 122 2.07 -0.13 8.84
CA ARG A 122 1.80 1.32 8.78
C ARG A 122 0.39 1.67 8.30
N LYS A 123 -0.17 0.90 7.36
CA LYS A 123 -1.49 1.17 6.79
C LYS A 123 -2.62 0.60 7.64
N ASN A 124 -2.40 -0.56 8.27
CA ASN A 124 -3.43 -1.24 9.06
C ASN A 124 -3.39 -0.91 10.56
N GLY A 125 -2.32 -0.29 11.04
CA GLY A 125 -2.07 -0.08 12.48
C GLY A 125 -1.73 -1.37 13.23
N VAL A 126 -1.45 -2.46 12.51
CA VAL A 126 -1.01 -3.73 13.09
C VAL A 126 0.48 -3.60 13.40
N VAL A 127 0.82 -3.59 14.69
CA VAL A 127 2.21 -3.43 15.16
C VAL A 127 2.93 -4.76 15.36
N THR A 128 2.24 -5.89 15.20
CA THR A 128 2.80 -7.22 15.40
C THR A 128 4.02 -7.41 14.48
N HIS A 129 5.17 -7.71 15.08
CA HIS A 129 6.47 -7.88 14.41
C HIS A 129 7.12 -6.62 13.82
N LEU A 130 6.55 -5.43 14.04
CA LEU A 130 7.05 -4.18 13.43
C LEU A 130 8.47 -3.85 13.89
N VAL A 131 8.78 -4.06 15.18
CA VAL A 131 10.09 -3.78 15.75
C VAL A 131 11.13 -4.73 15.15
N GLU A 132 10.83 -6.03 15.14
CA GLU A 132 11.68 -7.07 14.58
C GLU A 132 11.92 -6.83 13.08
N ASP A 133 10.91 -6.41 12.33
CA ASP A 133 11.05 -6.06 10.91
C ASP A 133 11.95 -4.85 10.68
N ILE A 134 11.77 -3.79 11.47
CA ILE A 134 12.58 -2.58 11.37
C ILE A 134 14.04 -2.91 11.69
N VAL A 135 14.29 -3.71 12.72
CA VAL A 135 15.62 -4.18 13.12
C VAL A 135 16.23 -5.09 12.05
N ALA A 136 15.48 -6.06 11.53
CA ALA A 136 15.97 -6.98 10.50
C ALA A 136 16.28 -6.24 9.19
N LEU A 137 15.42 -5.31 8.78
CA LEU A 137 15.66 -4.46 7.61
C LEU A 137 16.89 -3.57 7.85
N TRP A 138 17.04 -2.95 9.03
CA TRP A 138 18.21 -2.16 9.38
C TRP A 138 19.52 -2.94 9.26
N LYS A 139 19.54 -4.19 9.77
CA LYS A 139 20.68 -5.11 9.66
C LYS A 139 21.02 -5.46 8.22
N SER A 140 20.01 -5.63 7.37
CA SER A 140 20.21 -5.97 5.96
C SER A 140 20.80 -4.82 5.12
N LEU A 141 20.70 -3.57 5.61
CA LEU A 141 21.28 -2.42 4.92
C LEU A 141 22.80 -2.43 5.07
N ASN A 142 23.49 -2.42 3.92
CA ASN A 142 24.95 -2.38 3.86
C ASN A 142 25.53 -1.31 4.82
N PRO A 143 26.44 -1.67 5.75
CA PRO A 143 27.03 -0.73 6.71
C PRO A 143 27.66 0.52 6.08
N THR A 144 28.22 0.39 4.88
CA THR A 144 28.86 1.52 4.16
C THR A 144 27.85 2.38 3.40
N ASN A 145 26.60 1.91 3.24
CA ASN A 145 25.54 2.65 2.57
C ASN A 145 24.82 3.60 3.54
N SER A 146 25.53 4.65 3.94
CA SER A 146 25.01 5.71 4.80
C SER A 146 23.75 6.38 4.24
N LYS A 147 23.64 6.49 2.91
CA LYS A 147 22.47 7.06 2.22
C LYS A 147 21.22 6.18 2.38
N GLY A 148 21.37 4.86 2.26
CA GLY A 148 20.29 3.88 2.44
C GLY A 148 19.75 3.89 3.87
N LYS A 149 20.65 3.82 4.86
CA LYS A 149 20.30 3.89 6.29
C LYS A 149 19.63 5.22 6.66
N ARG A 150 20.13 6.34 6.12
CA ARG A 150 19.50 7.66 6.32
C ARG A 150 18.08 7.71 5.75
N ARG A 151 17.89 7.28 4.50
CA ARG A 151 16.55 7.26 3.86
C ARG A 151 15.57 6.37 4.62
N PHE A 152 16.03 5.21 5.08
CA PHE A 152 15.24 4.31 5.91
C PHE A 152 14.81 5.00 7.20
N LEU A 153 15.74 5.56 7.98
CA LEU A 153 15.43 6.28 9.21
C LEU A 153 14.46 7.44 8.96
N GLN A 154 14.69 8.24 7.92
CA GLN A 154 13.78 9.33 7.55
C GLN A 154 12.36 8.82 7.27
N SER A 155 12.22 7.74 6.51
CA SER A 155 10.91 7.15 6.18
C SER A 155 10.20 6.58 7.42
N THR A 156 10.95 5.96 8.33
CA THR A 156 10.43 5.41 9.58
C THR A 156 10.02 6.54 10.54
N LEU A 157 10.86 7.54 10.76
CA LEU A 157 10.57 8.67 11.66
C LEU A 157 9.45 9.59 11.14
N ALA A 158 9.18 9.58 9.84
CA ALA A 158 8.07 10.35 9.24
C ALA A 158 6.68 9.76 9.55
N ILE A 159 6.56 8.61 10.22
CA ILE A 159 5.27 8.00 10.52
C ILE A 159 4.56 8.76 11.64
N SER A 160 3.35 9.27 11.42
CA SER A 160 2.59 10.01 12.45
C SER A 160 1.41 9.24 13.05
N ASP A 161 1.37 7.92 12.86
CA ASP A 161 0.31 7.06 13.39
C ASP A 161 0.55 6.74 14.87
N VAL A 162 -0.29 7.28 15.75
CA VAL A 162 -0.20 7.10 17.22
C VAL A 162 -0.30 5.64 17.65
N ARG A 163 -0.92 4.77 16.84
CA ARG A 163 -1.01 3.33 17.12
C ARG A 163 0.37 2.66 17.14
N LEU A 164 1.38 3.28 16.51
CA LEU A 164 2.75 2.77 16.48
C LEU A 164 3.61 3.26 17.65
N LEU A 165 3.06 4.05 18.58
CA LEU A 165 3.79 4.55 19.75
C LEU A 165 4.52 3.43 20.52
N PRO A 166 3.92 2.26 20.83
CA PRO A 166 4.61 1.19 21.55
C PRO A 166 5.88 0.71 20.81
N ALA A 167 5.81 0.60 19.47
CA ALA A 167 6.96 0.18 18.67
C ALA A 167 8.09 1.23 18.71
N PHE A 168 7.78 2.53 18.70
CA PHE A 168 8.81 3.57 18.83
C PHE A 168 9.45 3.61 20.22
N ILE A 169 8.69 3.34 21.28
CA ILE A 169 9.22 3.19 22.64
C ILE A 169 10.23 2.03 22.67
N GLU A 170 9.86 0.87 22.14
CA GLU A 170 10.73 -0.31 22.11
C GLU A 170 11.99 -0.07 21.26
N LEU A 171 11.85 0.49 20.05
CA LEU A 171 12.98 0.84 19.19
C LEU A 171 13.95 1.81 19.85
N SER A 172 13.47 2.70 20.72
CA SER A 172 14.31 3.66 21.46
C SER A 172 15.21 3.02 22.51
N GLN A 173 14.94 1.77 22.88
CA GLN A 173 15.69 0.99 23.87
C GLN A 173 16.43 -0.20 23.23
N HIS A 174 16.17 -0.46 21.95
CA HIS A 174 16.65 -1.68 21.30
C HIS A 174 18.19 -1.63 21.10
N PRO A 175 18.94 -2.70 21.49
CA PRO A 175 20.40 -2.70 21.54
C PRO A 175 21.08 -2.64 20.17
N GLU A 176 20.37 -2.96 19.09
CA GLU A 176 20.89 -2.88 17.72
C GLU A 176 21.20 -1.44 17.26
N PHE A 177 20.54 -0.44 17.87
CA PHE A 177 20.68 0.95 17.47
C PHE A 177 21.70 1.67 18.34
N SER A 178 22.51 2.53 17.70
CA SER A 178 23.43 3.40 18.43
C SER A 178 22.66 4.41 19.31
N PRO A 179 23.28 4.96 20.36
CA PRO A 179 22.63 5.95 21.23
C PRO A 179 22.02 7.14 20.49
N ASN A 180 22.65 7.58 19.40
CA ASN A 180 22.12 8.66 18.55
C ASN A 180 20.81 8.26 17.86
N ILE A 181 20.71 7.03 17.36
CA ILE A 181 19.50 6.53 16.69
C ILE A 181 18.39 6.25 17.72
N GLN A 182 18.75 5.68 18.87
CA GLN A 182 17.83 5.49 20.00
C GLN A 182 17.22 6.82 20.44
N THR A 183 18.02 7.89 20.48
CA THR A 183 17.54 9.25 20.79
C THR A 183 16.51 9.73 19.76
N LEU A 184 16.72 9.49 18.46
CA LEU A 184 15.75 9.85 17.44
C LEU A 184 14.43 9.08 17.59
N PHE A 185 14.48 7.79 17.90
CA PHE A 185 13.27 7.00 18.15
C PHE A 185 12.54 7.47 19.41
N ARG A 186 13.27 7.86 20.47
CA ARG A 186 12.68 8.44 21.69
C ARG A 186 11.96 9.75 21.41
N GLN A 187 12.61 10.69 20.74
CA GLN A 187 12.00 11.97 20.33
C GLN A 187 10.74 11.74 19.48
N LYS A 188 10.76 10.71 18.64
CA LYS A 188 9.60 10.34 17.86
C LYS A 188 8.46 9.77 18.72
N ALA A 189 8.77 8.90 19.68
CA ALA A 189 7.80 8.39 20.64
C ALA A 189 7.16 9.53 21.44
N GLU A 190 7.95 10.47 21.96
CA GLU A 190 7.46 11.68 22.64
C GLU A 190 6.51 12.50 21.77
N SER A 191 6.86 12.68 20.48
CA SER A 191 5.99 13.39 19.52
C SER A 191 4.66 12.66 19.30
N LEU A 192 4.66 11.33 19.19
CA LEU A 192 3.45 10.53 19.04
C LEU A 192 2.59 10.54 20.31
N GLN A 193 3.22 10.56 21.49
CA GLN A 193 2.52 10.66 22.77
C GLN A 193 1.80 12.01 22.91
N LEU A 194 2.43 13.11 22.50
CA LEU A 194 1.78 14.43 22.45
C LEU A 194 0.60 14.44 21.48
N LEU A 195 0.74 13.85 20.30
CA LEU A 195 -0.37 13.72 19.34
C LEU A 195 -1.53 12.91 19.91
N GLN A 196 -1.23 11.82 20.62
CA GLN A 196 -2.25 11.01 21.29
C GLN A 196 -3.02 11.83 22.33
N GLN A 197 -2.31 12.58 23.18
CA GLN A 197 -2.93 13.46 24.18
C GLN A 197 -3.86 14.50 23.54
N ILE A 198 -3.42 15.13 22.43
CA ILE A 198 -4.24 16.10 21.69
C ILE A 198 -5.54 15.44 21.20
N TYR A 199 -5.45 14.27 20.58
CA TYR A 199 -6.63 13.53 20.11
C TYR A 199 -7.59 13.18 21.25
N GLU A 200 -7.07 12.77 22.40
CA GLU A 200 -7.88 12.46 23.58
C GLU A 200 -8.56 13.71 24.15
N THR A 201 -7.93 14.89 24.08
CA THR A 201 -8.51 16.15 24.58
C THR A 201 -9.48 16.84 23.62
N GLU A 202 -9.32 16.70 22.31
CA GLU A 202 -10.16 17.37 21.30
C GLU A 202 -11.39 16.54 20.88
N LEU A 203 -11.38 15.22 21.13
CA LEU A 203 -12.48 14.30 20.82
C LEU A 203 -13.32 13.89 22.05
N ALA A 204 -12.95 14.35 23.25
CA ALA A 204 -13.69 14.17 24.49
C ALA A 204 -14.66 15.32 24.76
#